data_AF-A0A818RNV0-F1
#
_entry.id   AF-A0A818RNV0-F1
#
_cell.length_a   1.000
_cell.length_b   1.000
_cell.length_c   1.000
_cell.angle_alpha   90.00
_cell.angle_beta   90.00
_cell.angle_gamma   90.00
#
_symmetry.space_group_name_H-M   'P 1'
#
loop_
_entity.id
_entity.type
_entity.pdbx_description
1 polymer ?
#
loop_
_entity_poly.entity_id
_entity_poly.type
_entity_poly.pdbx_seq_one_letter_code
_entity_poly.pdbx_strand_id
1 'polypeptide(L)' 'QLPIPKEHDLIEVESSFGGIAIYQTKYIRDCMYFGYGENGRELCEHVPFNLCIRGNGGRIFINPRFQNSKGQFHK' A
#
# COMPACT_ATOMS: atom_id res chain seq x y z
N GLN A 1 -1.46 16.81 -3.87
CA GLN A 1 -0.50 15.80 -3.35
C GLN A 1 0.67 16.54 -2.71
N LEU A 2 1.08 16.19 -1.49
CA LEU A 2 2.21 16.86 -0.82
C LEU A 2 3.50 16.07 -1.09
N PRO A 3 4.59 16.72 -1.52
CA PRO A 3 5.87 16.05 -1.76
C PRO A 3 6.51 15.62 -0.43
N ILE A 4 6.95 14.37 -0.37
CA ILE A 4 7.72 13.82 0.76
C ILE A 4 9.21 13.87 0.38
N PRO A 5 10.09 14.47 1.20
CA PRO A 5 11.53 14.47 0.96
C PRO A 5 12.08 13.04 0.82
N LYS A 6 13.05 12.83 -0.08
CA LYS A 6 13.61 11.49 -0.29
C LYS A 6 14.37 11.00 0.94
N GLU A 7 14.91 11.93 1.71
CA GLU A 7 15.74 11.69 2.89
C GLU A 7 14.89 11.34 4.13
N HIS A 8 13.57 11.41 4.02
CA HIS A 8 12.67 11.05 5.11
C HIS A 8 12.72 9.54 5.38
N ASP A 9 12.62 9.17 6.66
CA ASP A 9 12.56 7.78 7.10
C ASP A 9 11.33 7.04 6.54
N LEU A 10 11.32 5.71 6.69
CA LEU A 10 10.16 4.88 6.36
C LEU A 10 8.90 5.39 7.07
N ILE A 11 7.82 5.55 6.31
CA ILE A 11 6.55 6.05 6.82
C ILE A 11 5.60 4.87 6.94
N GLU A 12 5.24 4.49 8.16
CA GLU A 12 4.25 3.45 8.40
C GLU A 12 2.86 3.93 7.98
N VAL A 13 2.12 3.06 7.28
CA VAL A 13 0.75 3.34 6.83
C VAL A 13 -0.14 2.12 7.01
N GLU A 14 -1.45 2.36 7.01
CA GLU A 14 -2.43 1.27 7.01
C GLU A 14 -2.62 0.66 5.62
N SER A 15 -2.53 1.50 4.57
CA SER A 15 -2.64 1.10 3.17
C SER A 15 -1.90 2.09 2.26
N SER A 16 -1.46 1.65 1.08
CA SER A 16 -0.85 2.50 0.06
C SER A 16 -1.16 2.01 -1.36
N PHE A 17 -1.12 2.93 -2.34
CA PHE A 17 -1.37 2.61 -3.75
C PHE A 17 -0.50 3.47 -4.69
N GLY A 18 -0.42 3.08 -5.96
CA GLY A 18 0.16 3.92 -7.02
C GLY A 18 1.67 3.79 -7.18
N GLY A 19 2.29 2.82 -6.52
CA GLY A 19 3.73 2.52 -6.61
C GLY A 19 4.02 1.04 -6.83
N ILE A 20 5.30 0.67 -6.64
CA ILE A 20 5.73 -0.72 -6.56
C ILE A 20 5.91 -1.08 -5.09
N ALA A 21 5.42 -2.25 -4.69
CA ALA A 21 5.58 -2.78 -3.34
C ALA A 21 6.32 -4.13 -3.38
N ILE A 22 7.15 -4.37 -2.36
CA ILE A 22 7.84 -5.63 -2.13
C ILE A 22 7.35 -6.19 -0.81
N TYR A 23 6.86 -7.42 -0.82
CA TYR A 23 6.26 -8.05 0.36
C TYR A 23 7.05 -9.29 0.78
N GLN A 24 7.06 -9.56 2.09
CA GLN A 24 7.48 -10.87 2.59
C GLN A 24 6.31 -11.84 2.42
N THR A 25 6.56 -12.96 1.76
CA THR A 25 5.53 -13.96 1.39
C THR A 25 4.71 -14.45 2.59
N LYS A 26 5.33 -14.59 3.77
CA LYS A 26 4.65 -15.03 4.99
C LYS A 26 3.49 -14.12 5.44
N TYR A 27 3.53 -12.81 5.13
CA TYR A 27 2.49 -11.87 5.56
C TYR A 27 1.38 -11.68 4.54
N ILE A 28 1.60 -12.07 3.28
CA ILE A 28 0.59 -11.98 2.20
C ILE A 28 -0.20 -13.27 2.00
N ARG A 29 0.09 -14.30 2.81
CA ARG A 29 -0.61 -15.57 2.74
C ARG A 29 -2.11 -15.36 2.95
N ASP A 30 -2.92 -15.92 2.05
CA ASP A 30 -4.38 -15.84 2.04
C ASP A 30 -4.94 -14.41 1.89
N CYS A 31 -4.11 -13.43 1.52
CA CYS A 31 -4.53 -12.07 1.22
C CYS A 31 -4.85 -11.90 -0.26
N MET A 32 -6.00 -11.30 -0.55
CA MET A 32 -6.51 -11.12 -1.91
C MET A 32 -6.84 -9.67 -2.21
N TYR A 33 -6.61 -9.28 -3.46
CA TYR A 33 -7.20 -8.08 -4.02
C TYR A 33 -8.69 -8.32 -4.24
N PHE A 34 -9.55 -7.53 -3.60
CA PHE A 34 -10.99 -7.76 -3.62
C PHE A 34 -11.76 -6.44 -3.56
N GLY A 35 -12.53 -6.16 -4.61
CA GLY A 35 -13.21 -4.87 -4.79
C GLY A 35 -14.58 -4.74 -4.10
N TYR A 36 -14.97 -5.71 -3.27
CA TYR A 36 -16.29 -5.72 -2.64
C TYR A 36 -16.18 -5.95 -1.13
N GLY A 37 -16.93 -5.18 -0.35
CA GLY A 37 -17.09 -5.36 1.09
C GLY A 37 -18.35 -6.14 1.43
N GLU A 38 -18.72 -6.09 2.71
CA GLU A 38 -20.00 -6.61 3.17
C GLU A 38 -21.17 -5.94 2.42
N ASN A 39 -22.22 -6.72 2.16
CA ASN A 39 -23.43 -6.28 1.44
C ASN A 39 -23.17 -5.78 0.00
N GLY A 40 -22.06 -6.20 -0.63
CA GLY A 40 -21.76 -5.85 -2.02
C GLY A 40 -21.29 -4.41 -2.22
N ARG A 41 -20.92 -3.69 -1.14
CA ARG A 41 -20.38 -2.33 -1.24
C ARG A 41 -19.06 -2.34 -2.01
N GLU A 42 -18.91 -1.46 -2.99
CA GLU A 42 -17.64 -1.31 -3.70
C GLU A 42 -16.54 -0.75 -2.77
N LEU A 43 -15.36 -1.35 -2.87
CA LEU A 43 -14.14 -0.97 -2.17
C LEU A 43 -12.99 -0.86 -3.18
N CYS A 44 -11.99 -0.05 -2.87
CA CYS A 44 -10.72 -0.11 -3.59
C CYS A 44 -10.04 -1.45 -3.28
N GLU A 45 -9.78 -2.22 -4.33
CA GLU A 45 -9.37 -3.63 -4.29
C GLU A 45 -8.10 -3.91 -3.48
N HIS A 46 -7.17 -2.95 -3.42
CA HIS A 46 -5.91 -3.08 -2.69
C HIS A 46 -6.04 -2.82 -1.18
N VAL A 47 -7.11 -2.15 -0.74
CA VAL A 47 -7.29 -1.82 0.68
C VAL A 47 -7.52 -3.08 1.52
N PRO A 48 -8.45 -4.01 1.17
CA PRO A 48 -8.60 -5.28 1.88
C PRO A 48 -7.33 -6.11 1.89
N PHE A 49 -6.56 -6.10 0.80
CA PHE A 49 -5.27 -6.78 0.71
C PHE A 49 -4.26 -6.23 1.75
N ASN A 50 -4.12 -4.91 1.85
CA ASN A 50 -3.24 -4.26 2.83
C ASN A 50 -3.70 -4.50 4.28
N LEU A 51 -5.02 -4.49 4.54
CA LEU A 51 -5.57 -4.80 5.87
C LEU A 51 -5.34 -6.26 6.27
N CYS A 52 -5.47 -7.21 5.33
CA CYS A 52 -5.14 -8.62 5.57
C CYS A 52 -3.68 -8.82 5.98
N ILE A 53 -2.74 -8.14 5.30
CA ILE A 53 -1.31 -8.17 5.67
C ILE A 53 -1.11 -7.73 7.12
N ARG A 54 -1.81 -6.67 7.54
CA ARG A 54 -1.78 -6.19 8.93
C ARG A 54 -2.39 -7.19 9.90
N GLY A 55 -3.50 -7.82 9.52
CA GLY A 55 -4.12 -8.92 10.27
C GLY A 55 -3.19 -10.12 10.46
N ASN A 56 -2.31 -10.38 9.49
CA ASN A 56 -1.25 -11.39 9.57
C ASN A 56 -0.01 -10.93 10.39
N GLY A 57 -0.06 -9.77 11.05
CA GLY A 57 1.04 -9.20 11.83
C GLY A 57 2.11 -8.47 11.00
N GLY A 58 1.87 -8.27 9.70
CA GLY A 58 2.72 -7.46 8.83
C GLY A 58 2.54 -5.95 9.08
N ARG A 59 3.53 -5.17 8.66
CA ARG A 59 3.50 -3.69 8.68
C ARG A 59 3.81 -3.18 7.27
N ILE A 60 3.18 -2.09 6.88
CA ILE A 60 3.31 -1.50 5.54
C ILE A 60 4.02 -0.16 5.69
N PHE A 61 5.01 0.09 4.83
CA PHE A 61 5.80 1.30 4.86
C PHE A 61 5.93 1.89 3.46
N ILE A 62 5.86 3.21 3.37
CA ILE A 62 6.32 3.97 2.21
C ILE A 62 7.81 4.24 2.40
N ASN A 63 8.61 3.93 1.37
CA ASN A 63 10.02 4.28 1.31
C ASN A 63 10.23 5.44 0.34
N PRO A 64 10.41 6.69 0.81
CA PRO A 64 10.57 7.86 -0.06
C PRO A 64 11.78 7.79 -1.01
N ARG A 65 12.78 6.95 -0.68
CA ARG A 65 13.97 6.71 -1.51
C ARG A 65 13.71 5.75 -2.66
N PHE A 66 12.67 4.93 -2.59
CA PHE A 66 12.35 3.93 -3.61
C PHE A 66 11.41 4.52 -4.67
N GLN A 67 12.01 5.14 -5.69
CA GLN A 67 11.28 5.79 -6.78
C GLN A 67 11.36 4.94 -8.06
N ASN A 68 10.20 4.57 -8.60
CA ASN A 68 10.08 3.75 -9.81
C ASN A 68 9.71 4.56 -11.07
N SER A 69 9.47 5.86 -10.93
CA SER A 69 9.10 6.77 -12.00
C SER A 69 9.49 8.20 -11.62
N LYS A 70 9.54 9.10 -12.61
CA LYS A 70 9.61 10.54 -12.33
C LYS A 70 8.22 11.00 -11.90
N GLY A 71 8.14 11.77 -10.81
CA GLY A 71 6.86 12.30 -10.32
C GLY A 71 6.13 13.08 -11.40
N GLN A 72 4.94 12.62 -11.79
CA GLN A 72 4.09 13.33 -12.74
C GLN A 72 3.17 14.27 -11.97
N PHE A 73 3.61 15.50 -11.79
CA PHE A 73 2.74 16.58 -11.37
C PHE A 73 1.83 16.95 -12.55
N HIS A 74 0.60 16.45 -12.55
CA HIS A 74 -0.42 17.01 -13.42
C HIS A 74 -0.82 18.37 -12.81
N LYS A 75 -0.58 19.44 -13.57
CA LYS A 75 -1.08 20.77 -13.26
C LYS A 75 -2.59 20.81 -13.38
#